data_AF-A0A964KIA9-F1
#
_entry.id   AF-A0A964KIA9-F1
#
_cell.length_a   1.000
_cell.length_b   1.000
_cell.length_c   1.000
_cell.angle_alpha   90.00
_cell.angle_beta   90.00
_cell.angle_gamma   90.00
#
_symmetry.space_group_name_H-M   'P 1'
#
loop_
_entity.id
_entity.type
_entity.pdbx_description
1 polymer ?
#
loop_
_entity_poly.entity_id
_entity_poly.type
_entity_poly.pdbx_seq_one_letter_code
_entity_poly.pdbx_strand_id
1 'polypeptide(L)'
;MARMLAEKLTQSMKQTVVVDNRPGAGGNIGADLVAKAPADGYTVLIGASGIFTANQHLYKLPFDPRKDFTSVTLLYTGAPLLVVSPKVEARSVQELIESARKQPGRFTFASYGSGHVSHIIGEMFKQAAGIDLLHVPYKNSPLPDVMSG
;
A
#
# COMPACT_ATOMS: atom_id res chain seq x y z
N MET A 1 1.68 -6.09 -11.70
CA MET A 1 2.64 -5.20 -12.40
C MET A 1 4.06 -5.74 -12.42
N ALA A 2 4.73 -5.98 -11.29
CA ALA A 2 6.13 -6.45 -11.27
C ALA A 2 6.42 -7.64 -12.22
N ARG A 3 5.60 -8.69 -12.18
CA ARG A 3 5.74 -9.87 -13.05
C ARG A 3 5.57 -9.54 -14.55
N MET A 4 4.61 -8.69 -14.89
CA MET A 4 4.38 -8.25 -16.27
C MET A 4 5.58 -7.42 -16.78
N LEU A 5 6.12 -6.54 -15.95
CA LEU A 5 7.31 -5.77 -16.28
C LEU A 5 8.53 -6.69 -16.46
N ALA A 6 8.73 -7.64 -15.54
CA ALA A 6 9.83 -8.59 -15.59
C ALA A 6 9.84 -9.43 -16.88
N GLU A 7 8.67 -9.85 -17.36
CA GLU A 7 8.53 -10.55 -18.63
C GLU A 7 9.02 -9.69 -19.81
N LYS A 8 8.58 -8.42 -19.88
CA LYS A 8 8.98 -7.48 -20.93
C LYS A 8 10.46 -7.13 -20.88
N LEU A 9 11.01 -6.90 -19.68
CA LEU A 9 12.43 -6.66 -19.47
C LEU A 9 13.27 -7.86 -19.88
N THR A 10 12.82 -9.08 -19.54
CA THR A 10 13.51 -10.31 -19.95
C THR A 10 13.60 -10.43 -21.47
N GLN A 11 12.51 -10.12 -22.18
CA GLN A 11 12.48 -10.14 -23.64
C GLN A 11 13.41 -9.09 -24.27
N SER A 12 13.47 -7.90 -23.69
CA SER A 12 14.26 -6.76 -24.19
C SER A 12 15.75 -6.88 -23.88
N MET A 13 16.10 -7.20 -22.63
CA MET A 13 17.48 -7.22 -22.15
C MET A 13 18.19 -8.55 -22.42
N LYS A 14 17.46 -9.58 -22.83
CA LYS A 14 17.98 -10.96 -23.00
C LYS A 14 18.62 -11.52 -21.72
N GLN A 15 18.18 -11.03 -20.57
CA GLN A 15 18.58 -11.47 -19.24
C GLN A 15 17.34 -11.80 -18.43
N THR A 16 17.37 -12.90 -17.66
CA THR A 16 16.23 -13.29 -16.83
C THR A 16 16.02 -12.30 -15.69
N VAL A 17 14.82 -11.72 -15.62
CA VAL A 17 14.42 -10.88 -14.48
C VAL A 17 13.57 -11.70 -13.51
N VAL A 18 14.06 -11.86 -12.28
CA VAL A 18 13.37 -12.61 -11.22
C VAL A 18 12.60 -11.65 -10.31
N VAL A 19 11.32 -11.96 -10.03
CA VAL A 19 10.48 -11.19 -9.12
C VAL A 19 10.43 -11.87 -7.76
N ASP A 20 10.99 -11.21 -6.75
CA ASP A 20 10.92 -11.60 -5.34
C ASP A 20 9.98 -10.66 -4.56
N ASN A 21 8.98 -11.20 -3.86
CA ASN A 21 8.02 -10.40 -3.08
C ASN A 21 8.45 -10.36 -1.62
N ARG A 22 8.80 -9.16 -1.13
CA ARG A 22 9.22 -8.91 0.26
C ARG A 22 8.23 -7.99 1.01
N PRO A 23 7.04 -8.50 1.41
CA PRO A 23 6.02 -7.70 2.08
C PRO A 23 6.34 -7.42 3.55
N GLY A 24 5.74 -6.35 4.10
CA GLY A 24 5.75 -6.03 5.53
C GLY A 24 6.27 -4.62 5.85
N ALA A 25 5.91 -4.12 7.03
CA ALA A 25 6.28 -2.79 7.54
C ALA A 25 6.04 -1.65 6.52
N GLY A 26 4.88 -1.63 5.86
CA GLY A 26 4.56 -0.63 4.83
C GLY A 26 5.48 -0.65 3.61
N GLY A 27 6.18 -1.77 3.36
CA GLY A 27 7.15 -1.94 2.27
C GLY A 27 8.62 -1.74 2.70
N ASN A 28 8.89 -1.37 3.95
CA ASN A 28 10.24 -1.07 4.42
C ASN A 28 11.18 -2.29 4.40
N ILE A 29 10.67 -3.51 4.53
CA ILE A 29 11.51 -4.73 4.50
C ILE A 29 12.15 -4.92 3.13
N GLY A 30 11.36 -4.78 2.05
CA GLY A 30 11.89 -4.84 0.70
C GLY A 30 12.81 -3.66 0.38
N ALA A 31 12.46 -2.45 0.85
CA ALA A 31 13.29 -1.27 0.65
C ALA A 31 14.65 -1.38 1.34
N ASP A 32 14.70 -1.84 2.58
CA ASP A 32 15.96 -2.03 3.32
C ASP A 32 16.91 -3.01 2.63
N LEU A 33 16.35 -4.11 2.09
CA LEU A 33 17.13 -5.08 1.34
C LEU A 33 17.77 -4.45 0.10
N VAL A 34 17.01 -3.66 -0.66
CA VAL A 34 17.52 -3.01 -1.89
C VAL A 34 18.50 -1.88 -1.56
N ALA A 35 18.26 -1.08 -0.51
CA ALA A 35 19.15 -0.01 -0.07
C ALA A 35 20.56 -0.52 0.27
N LYS A 36 20.66 -1.76 0.75
CA LYS A 36 21.92 -2.41 1.15
C LYS A 36 22.51 -3.31 0.07
N ALA A 37 21.84 -3.45 -1.07
CA ALA A 37 22.36 -4.23 -2.18
C ALA A 37 23.52 -3.49 -2.88
N PRO A 38 24.39 -4.21 -3.60
CA PRO A 38 25.38 -3.57 -4.46
C PRO A 38 24.72 -2.60 -5.45
N ALA A 39 25.31 -1.42 -5.64
CA ALA A 39 24.84 -0.40 -6.57
C ALA A 39 25.25 -0.72 -8.03
N ASP A 40 24.96 -1.95 -8.49
CA ASP A 40 25.36 -2.49 -9.79
C ASP A 40 24.21 -2.59 -10.82
N GLY A 41 22.98 -2.25 -10.39
CA GLY A 41 21.78 -2.24 -11.23
C GLY A 41 21.04 -3.58 -11.32
N TYR A 42 21.52 -4.65 -10.69
CA TYR A 42 20.86 -5.97 -10.73
C TYR A 42 19.78 -6.13 -9.67
N THR A 43 19.78 -5.29 -8.64
CA THR A 43 18.76 -5.28 -7.59
C THR A 43 17.95 -3.99 -7.68
N VAL A 44 16.66 -4.12 -8.00
CA VAL A 44 15.76 -2.97 -8.18
C VAL A 44 14.52 -3.09 -7.29
N LEU A 45 14.09 -1.98 -6.72
CA LEU A 45 12.88 -1.90 -5.92
C LEU A 45 11.71 -1.43 -6.77
N ILE A 46 10.64 -2.22 -6.80
CA ILE A 46 9.31 -1.73 -7.18
C ILE A 46 8.58 -1.35 -5.89
N GLY A 47 8.59 -0.05 -5.57
CA GLY A 47 8.01 0.50 -4.34
C GLY A 47 6.86 1.47 -4.61
N ALA A 48 5.96 1.60 -3.65
CA ALA A 48 4.97 2.68 -3.63
C ALA A 48 5.60 3.98 -3.09
N SER A 49 5.06 5.13 -3.48
CA SER A 49 5.53 6.46 -3.06
C SER A 49 5.61 6.62 -1.54
N GLY A 50 4.66 6.01 -0.81
CA GLY A 50 4.60 6.06 0.66
C GLY A 50 5.87 5.55 1.37
N ILE A 51 6.63 4.64 0.75
CA ILE A 51 7.92 4.18 1.30
C ILE A 51 8.90 5.35 1.44
N PHE A 52 8.92 6.24 0.45
CA PHE A 52 9.88 7.34 0.39
C PHE A 52 9.38 8.62 1.08
N THR A 53 8.07 8.82 1.14
CA THR A 53 7.48 10.08 1.64
C THR A 53 6.90 9.95 3.05
N ALA A 54 6.10 8.91 3.31
CA ALA A 54 5.33 8.79 4.54
C ALA A 54 6.08 7.98 5.62
N ASN A 55 6.69 6.86 5.24
CA ASN A 55 7.21 5.90 6.22
C ASN A 55 8.28 6.46 7.15
N GLN A 56 9.08 7.45 6.72
CA GLN A 56 10.07 8.13 7.57
C GLN A 56 9.47 8.86 8.79
N HIS A 57 8.18 9.20 8.71
CA HIS A 57 7.44 9.86 9.79
C HIS A 57 6.67 8.87 10.68
N LEU A 58 6.60 7.60 10.27
CA LEU A 58 5.80 6.55 10.92
C LEU A 58 6.67 5.43 11.52
N TYR A 59 7.89 5.28 11.01
CA TYR A 59 8.82 4.24 11.40
C TYR A 59 10.21 4.82 11.60
N LYS A 60 10.98 4.20 12.49
CA LYS A 60 12.45 4.37 12.48
C LYS A 60 13.01 3.55 11.32
N LEU A 61 13.35 4.23 10.23
CA LEU A 61 13.84 3.57 9.02
C LEU A 61 15.29 3.10 9.17
N PRO A 62 15.63 1.91 8.64
CA PRO A 62 17.01 1.43 8.57
C PRO A 62 17.78 1.94 7.34
N PHE A 63 17.18 2.85 6.56
CA PHE A 63 17.74 3.48 5.35
C PHE A 63 17.30 4.95 5.27
N ASP A 64 18.02 5.76 4.48
CA ASP A 64 17.64 7.11 4.10
C ASP A 64 16.89 7.08 2.75
N PRO A 65 15.57 7.39 2.72
CA PRO A 65 14.77 7.28 1.50
C PRO A 65 15.17 8.25 0.39
N ARG A 66 15.97 9.28 0.69
CA ARG A 66 16.45 10.27 -0.28
C ARG A 66 17.87 10.00 -0.76
N LYS A 67 18.73 9.42 0.08
CA LYS A 67 20.15 9.22 -0.24
C LYS A 67 20.47 7.81 -0.73
N ASP A 68 19.76 6.79 -0.23
CA ASP A 68 20.11 5.39 -0.48
C ASP A 68 19.44 4.83 -1.75
N PHE A 69 18.69 5.66 -2.48
CA PHE A 69 17.96 5.25 -3.68
C PHE A 69 18.13 6.25 -4.83
N THR A 70 18.23 5.71 -6.04
CA THR A 70 18.13 6.48 -7.29
C THR A 70 16.81 6.13 -7.98
N SER A 71 15.96 7.13 -8.22
CA SER A 71 14.69 6.95 -8.93
C SER A 71 14.93 6.62 -10.40
N VAL A 72 14.39 5.50 -10.88
CA VAL A 72 14.52 5.07 -12.28
C VAL A 72 13.37 5.60 -13.13
N THR A 73 12.13 5.23 -12.80
CA THR A 73 10.94 5.65 -13.56
C THR A 73 9.64 5.44 -12.77
N LEU A 74 8.59 6.17 -13.15
CA LEU A 74 7.23 6.00 -12.65
C LEU A 74 6.52 4.92 -13.46
N LEU A 75 6.08 3.85 -12.80
CA LEU A 75 5.40 2.74 -13.48
C LEU A 75 3.89 2.97 -13.69
N TYR A 76 3.22 3.62 -12.72
CA TYR A 76 1.77 3.81 -12.75
C TYR A 76 1.34 4.86 -11.70
N THR A 77 0.24 5.55 -12.00
CA THR A 77 -0.51 6.39 -11.04
C THR A 77 -1.94 5.91 -10.97
N GLY A 78 -2.47 5.75 -9.76
CA GLY A 78 -3.85 5.33 -9.55
C GLY A 78 -4.57 6.16 -8.51
N ALA A 79 -5.89 6.21 -8.64
CA ALA A 79 -6.76 6.74 -7.60
C ALA A 79 -7.11 5.63 -6.60
N PRO A 80 -7.04 5.88 -5.29
CA PRO A 80 -7.59 4.98 -4.29
C PRO A 80 -9.11 4.85 -4.50
N LEU A 81 -9.64 3.65 -4.29
CA LEU A 81 -11.08 3.38 -4.35
C LEU A 81 -11.59 3.01 -2.96
N LEU A 82 -12.74 3.58 -2.59
CA LEU A 82 -13.51 3.11 -1.46
C LEU A 82 -14.36 1.92 -1.93
N VAL A 83 -14.13 0.75 -1.33
CA VAL A 83 -14.87 -0.47 -1.61
C VAL A 83 -15.53 -0.91 -0.31
N VAL A 84 -16.81 -1.26 -0.40
CA VAL A 84 -17.60 -1.75 0.74
C VAL A 84 -18.04 -3.18 0.46
N SER A 85 -18.17 -3.98 1.52
CA SER A 85 -18.75 -5.31 1.42
C SER A 85 -20.18 -5.25 0.89
N PRO A 86 -20.62 -6.22 0.07
CA PRO A 86 -22.03 -6.34 -0.33
C PRO A 86 -23.01 -6.47 0.84
N LYS A 87 -22.55 -6.88 2.04
CA LYS A 87 -23.38 -6.97 3.25
C LYS A 87 -23.55 -5.64 3.98
N VAL A 88 -22.77 -4.62 3.62
CA VAL A 88 -22.97 -3.27 4.14
C VAL A 88 -24.10 -2.64 3.33
N GLU A 89 -25.25 -2.45 3.97
CA GLU A 89 -26.44 -1.83 3.38
C GLU A 89 -26.27 -0.31 3.23
N ALA A 90 -25.25 0.11 2.49
CA ALA A 90 -25.01 1.50 2.09
C ALA A 90 -24.76 1.56 0.59
N ARG A 91 -25.60 2.31 -0.13
CA ARG A 91 -25.52 2.48 -1.59
C ARG A 91 -24.83 3.78 -1.98
N SER A 92 -24.48 4.60 -1.01
CA SER A 92 -23.76 5.86 -1.18
C SER A 92 -22.75 6.08 -0.06
N VAL A 93 -21.77 6.95 -0.30
CA VAL A 93 -20.80 7.36 0.73
C VAL A 93 -21.52 8.05 1.90
N GLN A 94 -22.57 8.80 1.62
CA GLN A 94 -23.38 9.44 2.65
C GLN A 94 -24.08 8.41 3.55
N GLU A 95 -24.75 7.40 2.97
CA GLU A 95 -25.38 6.31 3.74
C GLU A 95 -24.36 5.55 4.58
N LEU A 96 -23.14 5.32 4.05
CA LEU A 96 -22.06 4.68 4.79
C LEU A 96 -21.65 5.51 6.01
N ILE A 97 -21.47 6.82 5.83
CA ILE A 97 -21.10 7.75 6.93
C ILE A 97 -22.20 7.78 7.99
N GLU A 98 -23.46 7.88 7.57
CA GLU A 98 -24.61 7.90 8.49
C GLU A 98 -24.72 6.59 9.28
N SER A 99 -24.51 5.45 8.62
CA SER A 99 -24.54 4.12 9.26
C SER A 99 -23.39 3.95 10.26
N ALA A 100 -22.17 4.36 9.88
CA ALA A 100 -21.01 4.32 10.75
C ALA A 100 -21.14 5.25 11.96
N ARG A 101 -21.73 6.45 11.77
CA ARG A 101 -21.98 7.40 12.87
C ARG A 101 -22.98 6.86 13.89
N LYS A 102 -23.98 6.10 13.45
CA LYS A 102 -24.96 5.43 14.34
C LYS A 102 -24.34 4.27 15.13
N GLN A 103 -23.22 3.73 14.67
CA GLN A 103 -22.61 2.50 15.21
C GLN A 103 -21.07 2.67 15.33
N PRO A 104 -20.59 3.61 16.17
CA PRO A 104 -19.17 3.92 16.29
C PRO A 104 -18.36 2.67 16.69
N GLY A 105 -17.22 2.46 16.03
CA GLY A 105 -16.32 1.33 16.31
C GLY A 105 -16.79 -0.04 15.80
N ARG A 106 -18.03 -0.16 15.29
CA ARG A 106 -18.56 -1.43 14.75
C ARG A 106 -18.02 -1.72 13.36
N PHE A 107 -17.83 -0.69 12.54
CA PHE A 107 -17.30 -0.85 11.19
C PHE A 107 -15.78 -0.93 11.24
N THR A 108 -15.23 -1.82 10.42
CA THR A 108 -13.79 -1.96 10.23
C THR A 108 -13.39 -1.47 8.85
N PHE A 109 -12.20 -0.91 8.69
CA PHE A 109 -11.62 -0.65 7.36
C PHE A 109 -10.28 -1.36 7.22
N ALA A 110 -10.04 -1.90 6.02
CA ALA A 110 -8.84 -2.66 5.71
C ALA A 110 -7.83 -1.81 4.93
N SER A 111 -6.55 -2.13 5.08
CA SER A 111 -5.46 -1.48 4.34
C SER A 111 -4.37 -2.48 3.96
N TYR A 112 -3.42 -2.07 3.12
CA TYR A 112 -2.22 -2.85 2.83
C TYR A 112 -1.14 -2.74 3.92
N GLY A 113 -1.56 -2.46 5.16
CA GLY A 113 -0.69 -2.40 6.31
C GLY A 113 -0.51 -0.98 6.86
N SER A 114 -0.03 -0.91 8.09
CA SER A 114 0.23 0.36 8.77
C SER A 114 1.23 1.21 8.00
N GLY A 115 0.89 2.48 7.84
CA GLY A 115 1.66 3.47 7.10
C GLY A 115 1.58 3.39 5.58
N HIS A 116 0.90 2.38 5.02
CA HIS A 116 0.58 2.38 3.60
C HIS A 116 -0.40 3.51 3.25
N VAL A 117 -0.41 3.95 1.98
CA VAL A 117 -1.28 5.06 1.51
C VAL A 117 -2.75 4.83 1.84
N SER A 118 -3.23 3.57 1.76
CA SER A 118 -4.62 3.24 2.12
C SER A 118 -4.92 3.32 3.61
N HIS A 119 -3.94 3.14 4.49
CA HIS A 119 -4.11 3.41 5.93
C HIS A 119 -4.29 4.90 6.16
N ILE A 120 -3.42 5.73 5.57
CA ILE A 120 -3.47 7.19 5.70
C ILE A 120 -4.79 7.74 5.16
N ILE A 121 -5.23 7.29 3.98
CA ILE A 121 -6.51 7.69 3.39
C ILE A 121 -7.70 7.26 4.28
N GLY A 122 -7.65 6.06 4.87
CA GLY A 122 -8.70 5.59 5.78
C GLY A 122 -8.81 6.45 7.04
N GLU A 123 -7.68 6.82 7.64
CA GLU A 123 -7.64 7.74 8.79
C GLU A 123 -8.10 9.16 8.42
N MET A 124 -7.69 9.67 7.25
CA MET A 124 -8.18 10.95 6.73
C MET A 124 -9.71 10.91 6.49
N PHE A 125 -10.25 9.80 5.99
CA PHE A 125 -11.69 9.63 5.79
C PHE A 125 -12.44 9.63 7.12
N LYS A 126 -11.97 8.89 8.13
CA LYS A 126 -12.52 8.91 9.50
C LYS A 126 -12.57 10.31 10.07
N GLN A 127 -11.45 11.03 9.98
CA GLN A 127 -11.33 12.40 10.50
C GLN A 127 -12.26 13.37 9.77
N ALA A 128 -12.30 13.32 8.43
CA ALA A 128 -13.13 14.22 7.63
C ALA A 128 -14.64 13.95 7.81
N ALA A 129 -15.05 12.69 7.96
CA ALA A 129 -16.44 12.31 8.12
C ALA A 129 -16.94 12.36 9.58
N GLY A 130 -16.03 12.48 10.54
CA GLY A 130 -16.34 12.44 11.97
C GLY A 130 -16.94 11.10 12.38
N ILE A 131 -16.34 10.00 11.91
CA ILE A 131 -16.78 8.62 12.19
C ILE A 131 -15.63 7.81 12.78
N ASP A 132 -15.99 6.80 13.58
CA ASP A 132 -15.02 5.88 14.15
C ASP A 132 -15.08 4.51 13.46
N LEU A 133 -13.95 4.10 12.89
CA LEU A 133 -13.76 2.84 12.19
C LEU A 133 -12.49 2.16 12.73
N LEU A 134 -12.57 0.85 13.00
CA LEU A 134 -11.42 0.07 13.43
C LEU A 134 -10.52 -0.28 12.23
N HIS A 135 -9.24 0.08 12.32
CA HIS A 135 -8.25 -0.25 11.29
C HIS A 135 -7.80 -1.71 11.39
N VAL A 136 -7.85 -2.44 10.28
CA VAL A 136 -7.33 -3.81 10.16
C VAL A 136 -6.22 -3.84 9.09
N PRO A 137 -4.93 -3.97 9.49
CA PRO A 137 -3.81 -3.99 8.56
C PRO A 137 -3.58 -5.38 7.94
N TYR A 138 -3.47 -5.44 6.61
CA TYR A 138 -3.14 -6.68 5.88
C TYR A 138 -1.73 -6.61 5.29
N LYS A 139 -1.08 -7.77 5.18
CA LYS A 139 0.22 -7.92 4.50
C LYS A 139 0.08 -7.93 2.97
N ASN A 140 -1.09 -8.33 2.47
CA ASN A 140 -1.44 -8.47 1.06
C ASN A 140 -2.77 -7.76 0.77
N SER A 141 -3.31 -7.91 -0.44
CA SER A 141 -4.60 -7.34 -0.80
C SER A 141 -5.70 -7.76 0.19
N PRO A 142 -6.41 -6.80 0.81
CA PRO A 142 -7.53 -7.10 1.70
C PRO A 142 -8.83 -7.39 0.95
N LEU A 143 -8.85 -7.25 -0.38
CA LEU A 143 -10.08 -7.30 -1.16
C LEU A 143 -10.89 -8.61 -1.00
N PRO A 144 -10.28 -9.81 -0.96
CA PRO A 144 -11.04 -11.05 -0.72
C PRO A 144 -11.83 -11.03 0.60
N ASP A 145 -11.22 -10.51 1.66
CA ASP A 145 -11.84 -10.42 2.98
C ASP A 145 -12.89 -9.31 3.01
N VAL A 146 -12.65 -8.18 2.35
CA VAL A 146 -13.66 -7.11 2.20
C VAL A 146 -14.90 -7.60 1.45
N MET A 147 -14.72 -8.44 0.42
CA MET A 147 -15.84 -8.94 -0.38
C MET A 147 -16.63 -10.05 0.31
N SER A 148 -16.01 -10.79 1.25
CA SER A 148 -16.65 -11.91 1.94
C SER A 148 -17.18 -11.55 3.33
N GLY A 149 -16.58 -10.56 3.99
CA GLY A 149 -16.94 -10.06 5.32
C GLY A 149 -18.30 -9.41 5.35
#